data_AF-A0AAJ2YVW7-F1
#
_entry.id   AF-A0AAJ2YVW7-F1
#
_cell.length_a   1.000
_cell.length_b   1.000
_cell.length_c   1.000
_cell.angle_alpha   90.00
_cell.angle_beta   90.00
_cell.angle_gamma   90.00
#
_symmetry.space_group_name_H-M   'P 1'
#
loop_
_entity.id
_entity.type
_entity.pdbx_description
1 polymer ?
#
loop_
_entity_poly.entity_id
_entity_poly.type
_entity_poly.pdbx_seq_one_letter_code
_entity_poly.pdbx_strand_id
1 'polypeptide(L)'
;MAYVNRNELFVFVFEVYQGFLNYCTKSTYEHDVEAPNRDDLNLAYLQDIRRNFNEEESQRIVELMEQPISVKRNGKMYSSHDFLEVLRLILELIEQFDELSDKEIKKAYKEIISQYAEMDVDILFSKKIHTRIRGVRGANKRYQKSLYKKHQVIFDFMLNKAQTQGKWDNLNTAVDSVLPELDLVLKQFDKKWIETQLEEKMKLLAELQREFEKYKVNPPSNKIGSGIIITATREQTFINKIRELQVTCRELQNALQMDDPSILLKKKLPFNTAYQPEVIKNLLRRHEDLLSQIIGPE
;
A
#
# COMPACT_ATOMS: atom_id res chain seq x y z
N MET A 1 10.18 -6.06 -14.09
CA MET A 1 10.72 -4.98 -13.24
C MET A 1 11.81 -4.26 -14.00
N ALA A 2 11.84 -2.94 -13.97
CA ALA A 2 12.91 -2.14 -14.59
C ALA A 2 14.26 -2.37 -13.89
N TYR A 3 15.35 -2.21 -14.65
CA TYR A 3 16.74 -2.28 -14.21
C TYR A 3 16.98 -1.51 -12.90
N VAL A 4 17.67 -2.16 -11.95
CA VAL A 4 18.13 -1.61 -10.67
C VAL A 4 19.62 -1.33 -10.85
N ASN A 5 20.05 -0.12 -10.56
CA ASN A 5 21.47 0.24 -10.60
C ASN A 5 21.95 0.64 -9.20
N ARG A 6 23.27 0.60 -8.98
CA ARG A 6 23.87 0.90 -7.68
C ARG A 6 23.52 2.31 -7.19
N ASN A 7 23.44 3.28 -8.09
CA ASN A 7 23.03 4.65 -7.75
C ASN A 7 21.60 4.72 -7.19
N GLU A 8 20.67 3.91 -7.69
CA GLU A 8 19.30 3.83 -7.13
C GLU A 8 19.32 3.33 -5.69
N LEU A 9 20.23 2.42 -5.33
CA LEU A 9 20.39 1.93 -3.97
C LEU A 9 20.93 3.01 -3.03
N PHE A 10 21.95 3.77 -3.43
CA PHE A 10 22.46 4.90 -2.64
C PHE A 10 21.42 6.00 -2.44
N VAL A 11 20.61 6.29 -3.46
CA VAL A 11 19.47 7.21 -3.31
C VAL A 11 18.44 6.65 -2.32
N PHE A 12 18.26 5.32 -2.29
CA PHE A 12 17.37 4.69 -1.33
C PHE A 12 17.90 4.76 0.10
N VAL A 13 19.21 4.58 0.32
CA VAL A 13 19.86 4.82 1.61
C VAL A 13 19.53 6.23 2.13
N PHE A 14 19.68 7.25 1.27
CA PHE A 14 19.34 8.62 1.63
C PHE A 14 17.86 8.81 2.00
N GLU A 15 16.94 8.21 1.24
CA GLU A 15 15.50 8.21 1.55
C GLU A 15 15.18 7.55 2.90
N VAL A 16 15.88 6.47 3.25
CA VAL A 16 15.70 5.77 4.54
C VAL A 16 16.19 6.65 5.69
N TYR A 17 17.36 7.28 5.56
CA TYR A 17 17.86 8.23 6.55
C TYR A 17 16.89 9.40 6.77
N GLN A 18 16.41 10.01 5.68
CA GLN A 18 15.44 11.11 5.75
C GLN A 18 14.10 10.65 6.33
N GLY A 19 13.63 9.46 5.96
CA GLY A 19 12.44 8.85 6.54
C GLY A 19 12.57 8.68 8.05
N PHE A 20 13.68 8.12 8.53
CA PHE A 20 13.95 7.97 9.96
C PHE A 20 13.94 9.32 10.68
N LEU A 21 14.67 10.31 10.15
CA LEU A 21 14.68 11.65 10.73
C LEU A 21 13.26 12.26 10.76
N ASN A 22 12.44 12.05 9.74
CA ASN A 22 11.09 12.61 9.69
C ASN A 22 10.11 11.94 10.65
N TYR A 23 10.20 10.62 10.83
CA TYR A 23 9.18 9.85 11.55
C TYR A 23 9.58 9.43 12.96
N CYS A 24 10.88 9.23 13.23
CA CYS A 24 11.38 8.75 14.52
C CYS A 24 12.07 9.83 15.36
N THR A 25 12.12 11.07 14.89
CA THR A 25 12.64 12.20 15.68
C THR A 25 11.67 13.38 15.59
N LYS A 26 11.90 14.44 16.38
CA LYS A 26 11.08 15.65 16.36
C LYS A 26 11.91 16.92 16.27
N SER A 27 11.28 18.01 15.85
CA SER A 27 11.79 19.37 16.07
C SER A 27 11.37 19.90 17.43
N THR A 28 12.04 20.95 17.90
CA THR A 28 11.72 21.65 19.16
C THR A 28 10.30 22.21 19.18
N TYR A 29 9.69 22.47 18.02
CA TYR A 29 8.34 23.01 17.88
C TYR A 29 7.24 21.94 17.90
N GLU A 30 7.60 20.65 17.87
CA GLU A 30 6.67 19.52 17.92
C GLU A 30 6.48 19.05 19.36
N HIS A 31 5.73 19.83 20.15
CA HIS A 31 5.53 19.55 21.58
C HIS A 31 4.68 18.30 21.86
N ASP A 32 3.77 17.95 20.95
CA ASP A 32 2.83 16.82 21.09
C ASP A 32 3.42 15.46 20.65
N VAL A 33 4.70 15.44 20.24
CA VAL A 33 5.39 14.23 19.80
C VAL A 33 6.40 13.80 20.85
N GLU A 34 6.29 12.55 21.30
CA GLU A 34 7.29 11.90 22.14
C GLU A 34 8.32 11.22 21.24
N ALA A 35 9.42 11.93 20.97
CA ALA A 35 10.53 11.47 20.14
C ALA A 35 11.81 12.25 20.52
N PRO A 36 13.01 11.73 20.18
CA PRO A 36 14.25 12.48 20.33
C PRO A 36 14.20 13.81 19.59
N ASN A 37 14.60 14.88 20.26
CA ASN A 37 14.63 16.22 19.68
C ASN A 37 15.90 16.41 18.84
N ARG A 38 15.74 16.65 17.54
CA ARG A 38 16.84 16.83 16.60
C ARG A 38 17.68 18.06 16.89
N ASP A 39 17.06 19.13 17.39
CA ASP A 39 17.80 20.36 17.72
C ASP A 39 18.78 20.08 18.87
N ASP A 40 18.32 19.37 19.90
CA ASP A 40 19.14 18.97 21.05
C ASP A 40 20.26 17.99 20.65
N LEU A 41 20.02 17.16 19.63
CA LEU A 41 21.00 16.22 19.07
C LEU A 41 21.94 16.87 18.05
N ASN A 42 21.75 18.16 17.72
CA ASN A 42 22.45 18.86 16.66
C ASN A 42 22.33 18.14 15.29
N LEU A 43 21.12 17.70 14.96
CA LEU A 43 20.75 17.02 13.71
C LEU A 43 19.72 17.80 12.88
N ALA A 44 19.23 18.95 13.36
CA ALA A 44 18.16 19.70 12.71
C ALA A 44 18.51 20.10 11.26
N TYR A 45 19.76 20.48 11.00
CA TYR A 45 20.23 20.87 9.67
C TYR A 45 20.14 19.75 8.63
N LEU A 46 20.14 18.48 9.06
CA LEU A 46 20.09 17.31 8.17
C LEU A 46 18.75 17.16 7.44
N GLN A 47 17.68 17.75 7.96
CA GLN A 47 16.35 17.67 7.35
C GLN A 47 16.23 18.51 6.07
N ASP A 48 16.98 19.61 5.99
CA ASP A 48 16.97 20.54 4.85
C ASP A 48 18.02 20.18 3.79
N ILE A 49 18.87 19.19 4.08
CA ILE A 49 19.90 18.72 3.17
C ILE A 49 19.26 18.05 1.95
N ARG A 50 19.66 18.51 0.76
CA ARG A 50 19.32 17.90 -0.54
C ARG A 50 20.51 17.20 -1.22
N ARG A 51 21.57 16.94 -0.46
CA ARG A 51 22.75 16.17 -0.88
C ARG A 51 22.82 14.85 -0.09
N ASN A 52 23.64 13.91 -0.55
CA ASN A 52 23.95 12.73 0.26
C ASN A 52 24.63 13.14 1.57
N PHE A 53 24.37 12.39 2.63
CA PHE A 53 25.07 12.53 3.90
C PHE A 53 26.53 12.11 3.76
N ASN A 54 27.42 12.80 4.47
CA ASN A 54 28.79 12.33 4.62
C ASN A 54 28.85 11.16 5.61
N GLU A 55 30.03 10.59 5.80
CA GLU A 55 30.22 9.41 6.65
C GLU A 55 29.90 9.70 8.12
N GLU A 56 30.33 10.83 8.65
CA GLU A 56 30.06 11.24 10.04
C GLU A 56 28.56 11.48 10.27
N GLU A 57 27.88 12.18 9.36
CA GLU A 57 26.43 12.40 9.39
C GLU A 57 25.68 11.06 9.34
N SER A 58 26.10 10.16 8.45
CA SER A 58 25.49 8.83 8.32
C SER A 58 25.66 8.01 9.59
N GLN A 59 26.88 7.99 10.15
CA GLN A 59 27.21 7.26 11.38
C GLN A 59 26.36 7.74 12.55
N ARG A 60 26.22 9.06 12.74
CA ARG A 60 25.39 9.62 13.82
C ARG A 60 23.91 9.27 13.67
N ILE A 61 23.40 9.20 12.44
CA ILE A 61 22.02 8.76 12.19
C ILE A 61 21.87 7.27 12.53
N VAL A 62 22.81 6.43 12.11
CA VAL A 62 22.80 4.98 12.40
C VAL A 62 22.85 4.71 13.91
N GLU A 63 23.75 5.37 14.64
CA GLU A 63 23.84 5.27 16.10
C GLU A 63 22.51 5.64 16.79
N LEU A 64 21.78 6.60 16.23
CA LEU A 64 20.46 6.95 16.73
C LEU A 64 19.40 5.89 16.35
N MET A 65 19.49 5.28 15.17
CA MET A 65 18.58 4.18 14.76
C MET A 65 18.76 2.91 15.61
N GLU A 66 19.95 2.66 16.14
CA GLU A 66 20.23 1.52 17.02
C GLU A 66 19.53 1.65 18.38
N GLN A 67 19.15 2.87 18.78
CA GLN A 67 18.38 3.08 20.00
C GLN A 67 16.93 2.58 19.82
N PRO A 68 16.29 2.00 20.85
CA PRO A 68 14.94 1.47 20.76
C PRO A 68 13.88 2.60 20.79
N ILE A 69 13.87 3.43 19.75
CA ILE A 69 12.94 4.55 19.60
C ILE A 69 11.65 4.05 18.93
N SER A 70 10.51 4.34 19.56
CA SER A 70 9.17 4.13 19.00
C SER A 70 8.38 5.43 19.08
N VAL A 71 7.87 5.91 17.94
CA VAL A 71 7.18 7.20 17.85
C VAL A 71 5.81 7.01 17.21
N LYS A 72 4.78 7.58 17.83
CA LYS A 72 3.43 7.62 17.26
C LYS A 72 3.24 8.90 16.44
N ARG A 73 3.02 8.76 15.12
CA ARG A 73 2.68 9.87 14.22
C ARG A 73 1.48 9.51 13.35
N ASN A 74 0.54 10.44 13.18
CA ASN A 74 -0.65 10.26 12.34
C ASN A 74 -1.44 8.96 12.65
N GLY A 75 -1.48 8.56 13.93
CA GLY A 75 -2.17 7.34 14.36
C GLY A 75 -1.41 6.03 14.10
N LYS A 76 -0.19 6.08 13.55
CA LYS A 76 0.67 4.91 13.31
C LYS A 76 1.91 4.95 14.21
N MET A 77 2.38 3.77 14.61
CA MET A 77 3.65 3.61 15.32
C MET A 77 4.77 3.41 14.32
N TYR A 78 5.88 4.13 14.50
CA TYR A 78 7.11 4.00 13.72
C TYR A 78 8.23 3.56 14.66
N SER A 79 8.97 2.52 14.25
CA SER A 79 10.12 2.00 14.99
C SER A 79 11.40 2.37 14.28
N SER A 80 12.37 2.88 15.02
CA SER A 80 13.77 3.04 14.59
C SER A 80 14.36 1.77 14.00
N HIS A 81 14.06 0.61 14.60
CA HIS A 81 14.57 -0.68 14.16
C HIS A 81 14.04 -1.08 12.77
N ASP A 82 12.82 -0.66 12.41
CA ASP A 82 12.29 -0.92 11.06
C ASP A 82 13.11 -0.17 10.00
N PHE A 83 13.52 1.08 10.29
CA PHE A 83 14.41 1.84 9.41
C PHE A 83 15.81 1.24 9.34
N LEU A 84 16.36 0.82 10.49
CA LEU A 84 17.67 0.19 10.57
C LEU A 84 17.73 -1.11 9.77
N GLU A 85 16.69 -1.94 9.86
CA GLU A 85 16.63 -3.21 9.12
C GLU A 85 16.58 -2.97 7.61
N VAL A 86 15.72 -2.05 7.15
CA VAL A 86 15.67 -1.69 5.73
C VAL A 86 17.00 -1.12 5.25
N LEU A 87 17.64 -0.27 6.05
CA LEU A 87 18.96 0.29 5.75
C LEU A 87 20.00 -0.83 5.60
N ARG A 88 20.06 -1.77 6.54
CA ARG A 88 20.98 -2.92 6.53
C ARG A 88 20.83 -3.74 5.27
N LEU A 89 19.60 -4.07 4.88
CA LEU A 89 19.32 -4.82 3.65
C LEU A 89 19.76 -4.07 2.38
N ILE A 90 19.63 -2.74 2.35
CA ILE A 90 20.12 -1.94 1.22
C ILE A 90 21.64 -1.96 1.17
N LEU A 91 22.31 -1.78 2.31
CA LEU A 91 23.78 -1.78 2.39
C LEU A 91 24.36 -3.15 2.01
N GLU A 92 23.77 -4.25 2.48
CA GLU A 92 24.14 -5.61 2.10
C GLU A 92 23.98 -5.82 0.58
N LEU A 93 22.89 -5.35 0.00
CA LEU A 93 22.67 -5.43 -1.45
C LEU A 93 23.66 -4.55 -2.25
N ILE A 94 24.12 -3.44 -1.70
CA ILE A 94 25.15 -2.59 -2.32
C ILE A 94 26.51 -3.31 -2.30
N GLU A 95 26.84 -3.97 -1.19
CA GLU A 95 28.09 -4.72 -1.02
C GLU A 95 28.17 -5.89 -2.00
N GLN A 96 27.12 -6.72 -2.04
CA GLN A 96 27.04 -7.91 -2.91
C GLN A 96 26.65 -7.60 -4.37
N PHE A 97 26.53 -6.32 -4.74
CA PHE A 97 25.94 -5.91 -6.02
C PHE A 97 26.64 -6.50 -7.24
N ASP A 98 27.97 -6.58 -7.22
CA ASP A 98 28.76 -7.08 -8.35
C ASP A 98 28.85 -8.61 -8.39
N GLU A 99 28.48 -9.28 -7.29
CA GLU A 99 28.52 -10.74 -7.14
C GLU A 99 27.20 -11.40 -7.50
N LEU A 100 26.08 -10.69 -7.26
CA LEU A 100 24.74 -11.21 -7.49
C LEU A 100 24.33 -11.12 -8.97
N SER A 101 23.54 -12.11 -9.38
CA SER A 101 22.89 -12.03 -10.69
C SER A 101 21.82 -10.94 -10.71
N ASP A 102 21.55 -10.47 -11.91
CA ASP A 102 20.48 -9.52 -12.23
C ASP A 102 19.09 -9.94 -11.70
N LYS A 103 18.87 -11.25 -11.55
CA LYS A 103 17.64 -11.85 -11.01
C LYS A 103 17.60 -11.75 -9.48
N GLU A 104 18.73 -12.00 -8.83
CA GLU A 104 18.88 -11.93 -7.37
C GLU A 104 18.77 -10.49 -6.88
N ILE A 105 19.45 -9.54 -7.55
CA ILE A 105 19.34 -8.11 -7.26
C ILE A 105 17.89 -7.64 -7.32
N LYS A 106 17.15 -8.04 -8.38
CA LYS A 106 15.73 -7.69 -8.53
C LYS A 106 14.86 -8.30 -7.42
N LYS A 107 15.20 -9.50 -6.94
CA LYS A 107 14.47 -10.18 -5.87
C LYS A 107 14.72 -9.46 -4.53
N ALA A 108 15.97 -9.27 -4.14
CA ALA A 108 16.34 -8.57 -2.90
C ALA A 108 15.78 -7.14 -2.88
N TYR A 109 15.95 -6.40 -3.98
CA TYR A 109 15.40 -5.04 -4.08
C TYR A 109 13.86 -5.00 -3.97
N LYS A 110 13.16 -6.01 -4.49
CA LYS A 110 11.70 -6.11 -4.33
C LYS A 110 11.31 -6.32 -2.88
N GLU A 111 12.05 -7.15 -2.15
CA GLU A 111 11.81 -7.40 -0.71
C GLU A 111 12.00 -6.12 0.11
N ILE A 112 13.10 -5.38 -0.13
CA ILE A 112 13.36 -4.08 0.50
C ILE A 112 12.23 -3.08 0.21
N ILE A 113 11.84 -2.92 -1.06
CA ILE A 113 10.75 -2.02 -1.45
C ILE A 113 9.42 -2.42 -0.78
N SER A 114 9.16 -3.72 -0.63
CA SER A 114 7.96 -4.20 0.06
C SER A 114 7.97 -3.87 1.55
N GLN A 115 9.08 -4.13 2.25
CA GLN A 115 9.21 -3.80 3.68
C GLN A 115 9.03 -2.29 3.91
N TYR A 116 9.74 -1.46 3.15
CA TYR A 116 9.63 0.00 3.29
C TYR A 116 8.23 0.53 2.87
N ALA A 117 7.55 -0.16 1.95
CA ALA A 117 6.18 0.18 1.60
C ALA A 117 5.20 -0.04 2.77
N GLU A 118 5.41 -1.07 3.59
CA GLU A 118 4.58 -1.40 4.76
C GLU A 118 4.75 -0.40 5.91
N MET A 119 5.92 0.24 6.01
CA MET A 119 6.19 1.31 6.97
C MET A 119 5.31 2.56 6.74
N ASP A 120 4.69 2.70 5.56
CA ASP A 120 3.80 3.82 5.18
C ASP A 120 4.41 5.23 5.35
N VAL A 121 5.72 5.32 5.12
CA VAL A 121 6.50 6.57 5.13
C VAL A 121 6.40 7.31 3.80
N ASP A 122 6.52 8.63 3.82
CA ASP A 122 6.58 9.46 2.62
C ASP A 122 7.94 9.33 1.92
N ILE A 123 7.93 9.39 0.58
CA ILE A 123 9.12 9.31 -0.28
C ILE A 123 9.28 10.67 -0.96
N LEU A 124 10.39 11.37 -0.68
CA LEU A 124 10.50 12.80 -0.93
C LEU A 124 11.51 13.16 -2.03
N PHE A 125 12.55 12.34 -2.22
CA PHE A 125 13.73 12.70 -3.01
C PHE A 125 13.86 11.92 -4.33
N SER A 126 13.19 10.78 -4.45
CA SER A 126 13.28 9.90 -5.62
C SER A 126 11.91 9.56 -6.20
N LYS A 127 11.60 10.18 -7.34
CA LYS A 127 10.39 9.85 -8.13
C LYS A 127 10.34 8.38 -8.53
N LYS A 128 11.50 7.75 -8.78
CA LYS A 128 11.61 6.34 -9.18
C LYS A 128 11.20 5.43 -8.02
N ILE A 129 11.81 5.61 -6.84
CA ILE A 129 11.49 4.83 -5.63
C ILE A 129 10.04 5.07 -5.21
N HIS A 130 9.59 6.34 -5.23
CA HIS A 130 8.20 6.73 -4.95
C HIS A 130 7.22 5.94 -5.83
N THR A 131 7.48 5.85 -7.14
CA THR A 131 6.62 5.11 -8.08
C THR A 131 6.59 3.62 -7.77
N ARG A 132 7.73 3.02 -7.42
CA ARG A 132 7.82 1.59 -7.08
C ARG A 132 7.06 1.26 -5.80
N ILE A 133 7.27 2.03 -4.73
CA ILE A 133 6.58 1.87 -3.45
C ILE A 133 5.08 2.09 -3.62
N ARG A 134 4.66 3.14 -4.34
CA ARG A 134 3.24 3.36 -4.67
C ARG A 134 2.65 2.18 -5.41
N GLY A 135 3.41 1.57 -6.32
CA GLY A 135 3.04 0.35 -7.03
C GLY A 135 2.79 -0.83 -6.07
N VAL A 136 3.70 -1.04 -5.11
CA VAL A 136 3.56 -2.11 -4.09
C VAL A 136 2.41 -1.82 -3.14
N ARG A 137 2.28 -0.60 -2.58
CA ARG A 137 1.12 -0.23 -1.73
C ARG A 137 -0.20 -0.42 -2.47
N GLY A 138 -0.26 -0.02 -3.74
CA GLY A 138 -1.43 -0.21 -4.60
C GLY A 138 -1.71 -1.68 -4.88
N ALA A 139 -0.67 -2.50 -5.08
CA ALA A 139 -0.80 -3.95 -5.18
C ALA A 139 -1.33 -4.53 -3.87
N ASN A 140 -0.67 -4.32 -2.73
CA ASN A 140 -1.06 -4.84 -1.44
C ASN A 140 -2.50 -4.48 -1.08
N LYS A 141 -2.92 -3.23 -1.33
CA LYS A 141 -4.31 -2.78 -1.11
C LYS A 141 -5.32 -3.54 -1.98
N ARG A 142 -4.97 -3.89 -3.22
CA ARG A 142 -5.81 -4.71 -4.12
C ARG A 142 -5.79 -6.19 -3.73
N TYR A 143 -4.61 -6.73 -3.42
CA TYR A 143 -4.40 -8.14 -3.08
C TYR A 143 -5.01 -8.50 -1.72
N GLN A 144 -4.73 -7.75 -0.65
CA GLN A 144 -5.19 -8.06 0.72
C GLN A 144 -6.70 -7.85 0.95
N LYS A 145 -7.34 -6.83 0.37
CA LYS A 145 -8.73 -6.51 0.74
C LYS A 145 -9.80 -7.25 -0.04
N SER A 146 -9.55 -7.63 -1.29
CA SER A 146 -10.64 -8.11 -2.15
C SER A 146 -10.27 -9.21 -3.14
N LEU A 147 -9.02 -9.25 -3.63
CA LEU A 147 -8.59 -10.31 -4.54
C LEU A 147 -8.55 -11.69 -3.86
N TYR A 148 -7.90 -11.81 -2.69
CA TYR A 148 -7.87 -13.08 -1.95
C TYR A 148 -9.25 -13.54 -1.51
N LYS A 149 -10.13 -12.62 -1.12
CA LYS A 149 -11.51 -12.95 -0.75
C LYS A 149 -12.29 -13.50 -1.95
N LYS A 150 -12.12 -12.92 -3.15
CA LYS A 150 -12.78 -13.42 -4.37
C LYS A 150 -12.18 -14.75 -4.85
N HIS A 151 -10.87 -14.94 -4.72
CA HIS A 151 -10.25 -16.25 -4.96
C HIS A 151 -10.77 -17.32 -4.00
N GLN A 152 -10.92 -16.98 -2.72
CA GLN A 152 -11.48 -17.90 -1.72
C GLN A 152 -12.90 -18.31 -2.07
N VAL A 153 -13.74 -17.38 -2.54
CA VAL A 153 -15.08 -17.71 -3.05
C VAL A 153 -15.02 -18.70 -4.20
N ILE A 154 -14.07 -18.56 -5.13
CA ILE A 154 -13.86 -19.52 -6.22
C ILE A 154 -13.46 -20.89 -5.66
N PHE A 155 -12.49 -20.91 -4.74
CA PHE A 155 -11.99 -22.14 -4.11
C PHE A 155 -13.08 -22.89 -3.35
N ASP A 156 -13.80 -22.21 -2.47
CA ASP A 156 -14.90 -22.78 -1.69
C ASP A 156 -16.00 -23.30 -2.61
N PHE A 157 -16.34 -22.56 -3.67
CA PHE A 157 -17.35 -22.98 -4.64
C PHE A 157 -16.93 -24.28 -5.37
N MET A 158 -15.69 -24.34 -5.86
CA MET A 158 -15.17 -25.51 -6.57
C MET A 158 -15.10 -26.74 -5.65
N LEU A 159 -14.62 -26.58 -4.40
CA LEU A 159 -14.54 -27.66 -3.42
C LEU A 159 -15.92 -28.18 -3.05
N ASN A 160 -16.88 -27.29 -2.78
CA ASN A 160 -18.25 -27.69 -2.45
C ASN A 160 -18.92 -28.45 -3.61
N LYS A 161 -18.69 -28.02 -4.85
CA LYS A 161 -19.19 -28.74 -6.04
C LYS A 161 -18.52 -30.11 -6.18
N ALA A 162 -17.21 -30.22 -6.00
CA ALA A 162 -16.50 -31.51 -6.02
C ALA A 162 -17.00 -32.47 -4.93
N GLN A 163 -17.30 -31.96 -3.73
CA GLN A 163 -17.85 -32.76 -2.62
C GLN A 163 -19.27 -33.26 -2.89
N THR A 164 -20.09 -32.46 -3.59
CA THR A 164 -21.51 -32.79 -3.81
C THR A 164 -21.75 -33.59 -5.09
N GLN A 165 -20.94 -33.38 -6.13
CA GLN A 165 -21.13 -33.98 -7.47
C GLN A 165 -20.03 -34.98 -7.83
N GLY A 166 -19.00 -35.12 -7.00
CA GLY A 166 -17.80 -35.86 -7.30
C GLY A 166 -16.73 -34.99 -7.98
N LYS A 167 -15.51 -35.50 -7.99
CA LYS A 167 -14.38 -34.84 -8.66
C LYS A 167 -14.53 -34.91 -10.18
N TRP A 168 -13.97 -33.94 -10.88
CA TRP A 168 -13.94 -33.93 -12.34
C TRP A 168 -12.72 -34.66 -12.89
N ASP A 169 -12.81 -35.17 -14.12
CA ASP A 169 -11.70 -35.85 -14.79
C ASP A 169 -10.55 -34.90 -15.11
N ASN A 170 -10.85 -33.64 -15.46
CA ASN A 170 -9.85 -32.64 -15.77
C ASN A 170 -10.33 -31.21 -15.50
N LEU A 171 -9.36 -30.30 -15.41
CA LEU A 171 -9.58 -28.91 -15.06
C LEU A 171 -10.43 -28.14 -16.08
N ASN A 172 -10.38 -28.51 -17.36
CA ASN A 172 -11.21 -27.85 -18.38
C ASN A 172 -12.68 -28.16 -18.13
N THR A 173 -13.02 -29.45 -17.98
CA THR A 173 -14.38 -29.89 -17.68
C THR A 173 -14.89 -29.28 -16.37
N ALA A 174 -14.04 -29.24 -15.34
CA ALA A 174 -14.38 -28.65 -14.05
C ALA A 174 -14.81 -27.18 -14.20
N VAL A 175 -13.94 -26.34 -14.78
CA VAL A 175 -14.21 -24.90 -14.89
C VAL A 175 -15.36 -24.61 -15.85
N ASP A 176 -15.44 -25.29 -17.00
CA ASP A 176 -16.45 -25.01 -18.01
C ASP A 176 -17.86 -25.41 -17.52
N SER A 177 -17.97 -26.49 -16.73
CA SER A 177 -19.26 -26.94 -16.17
C SER A 177 -19.80 -26.03 -15.07
N VAL A 178 -18.92 -25.45 -14.25
CA VAL A 178 -19.34 -24.62 -13.11
C VAL A 178 -19.48 -23.14 -13.44
N LEU A 179 -18.94 -22.69 -14.57
CA LEU A 179 -18.81 -21.27 -14.90
C LEU A 179 -20.13 -20.49 -14.82
N PRO A 180 -21.28 -20.98 -15.35
CA PRO A 180 -22.53 -20.23 -15.29
C PRO A 180 -23.01 -19.95 -13.86
N GLU A 181 -22.85 -20.92 -12.96
CA GLU A 181 -23.24 -20.77 -11.56
C GLU A 181 -22.21 -19.93 -10.78
N LEU A 182 -20.91 -20.16 -11.04
CA LEU A 182 -19.84 -19.42 -10.41
C LEU A 182 -19.89 -17.93 -10.77
N ASP A 183 -20.24 -17.57 -12.01
CA ASP A 183 -20.38 -16.17 -12.43
C ASP A 183 -21.47 -15.44 -11.61
N LEU A 184 -22.59 -16.10 -11.32
CA LEU A 184 -23.63 -15.53 -10.45
C LEU A 184 -23.11 -15.27 -9.03
N VAL A 185 -22.35 -16.21 -8.46
CA VAL A 185 -21.75 -16.06 -7.13
C VAL A 185 -20.72 -14.92 -7.12
N LEU A 186 -19.91 -14.81 -8.17
CA LEU A 186 -18.91 -13.75 -8.31
C LEU A 186 -19.56 -12.37 -8.48
N LYS A 187 -20.66 -12.26 -9.23
CA LYS A 187 -21.47 -11.04 -9.35
C LYS A 187 -22.06 -10.61 -8.01
N GLN A 188 -22.58 -11.55 -7.22
CA GLN A 188 -23.07 -11.26 -5.87
C GLN A 188 -21.95 -10.79 -4.94
N PHE A 189 -20.78 -11.42 -5.02
CA PHE A 189 -19.60 -10.98 -4.28
C PHE A 189 -19.21 -9.55 -4.66
N ASP A 190 -19.17 -9.23 -5.95
CA ASP A 190 -18.85 -7.89 -6.44
C ASP A 190 -19.85 -6.85 -5.92
N LYS A 191 -21.14 -7.16 -5.94
CA LYS A 191 -22.18 -6.27 -5.38
C LYS A 191 -21.95 -6.00 -3.89
N LYS A 192 -21.76 -7.04 -3.07
CA LYS A 192 -21.45 -6.91 -1.63
C LYS A 192 -20.18 -6.10 -1.38
N TRP A 193 -19.17 -6.29 -2.22
CA TRP A 193 -17.93 -5.52 -2.13
C TRP A 193 -18.16 -4.04 -2.43
N ILE A 194 -18.94 -3.72 -3.47
CA ILE A 194 -19.31 -2.33 -3.80
C ILE A 194 -20.10 -1.70 -2.65
N GLU A 195 -21.06 -2.42 -2.04
CA GLU A 195 -21.82 -1.96 -0.86
C GLU A 195 -20.89 -1.61 0.31
N THR A 196 -19.96 -2.51 0.63
CA THR A 196 -18.97 -2.30 1.70
C THR A 196 -18.10 -1.07 1.41
N GLN A 197 -17.61 -0.93 0.18
CA GLN A 197 -16.81 0.24 -0.22
C GLN A 197 -17.61 1.53 -0.16
N LEU A 198 -18.87 1.51 -0.57
CA LEU A 198 -19.74 2.67 -0.49
C LEU A 198 -19.92 3.10 0.97
N GLU A 199 -20.18 2.16 1.88
CA GLU A 199 -20.33 2.45 3.30
C GLU A 199 -19.05 3.05 3.92
N GLU A 200 -17.88 2.45 3.65
CA GLU A 200 -16.58 2.98 4.09
C GLU A 200 -16.34 4.41 3.59
N LYS A 201 -16.65 4.68 2.32
CA LYS A 201 -16.45 6.01 1.71
C LYS A 201 -17.45 7.04 2.22
N MET A 202 -18.69 6.65 2.48
CA MET A 202 -19.69 7.53 3.08
C MET A 202 -19.33 7.91 4.52
N LYS A 203 -18.82 6.96 5.32
CA LYS A 203 -18.28 7.24 6.67
C LYS A 203 -17.14 8.25 6.62
N LEU A 204 -16.15 8.00 5.75
CA LEU A 204 -15.01 8.91 5.56
C LEU A 204 -15.45 10.30 5.08
N LEU A 205 -16.44 10.38 4.17
CA LEU A 205 -16.99 11.64 3.71
C LEU A 205 -17.63 12.42 4.87
N ALA A 206 -18.41 11.76 5.72
CA ALA A 206 -19.04 12.39 6.88
C ALA A 206 -18.00 12.89 7.90
N GLU A 207 -16.94 12.11 8.16
CA GLU A 207 -15.83 12.51 9.01
C GLU A 207 -15.10 13.74 8.45
N LEU A 208 -14.77 13.73 7.16
CA LEU A 208 -14.08 14.82 6.49
C LEU A 208 -14.94 16.09 6.45
N GLN A 209 -16.26 15.97 6.26
CA GLN A 209 -17.19 17.10 6.36
C GLN A 209 -17.23 17.68 7.78
N ARG A 210 -17.27 16.84 8.82
CA ARG A 210 -17.21 17.30 10.22
C ARG A 210 -15.88 18.00 10.52
N GLU A 211 -14.77 17.47 10.02
CA GLU A 211 -13.45 18.09 10.16
C GLU A 211 -13.40 19.45 9.46
N PHE A 212 -13.96 19.53 8.25
CA PHE A 212 -14.01 20.77 7.49
C PHE A 212 -14.88 21.84 8.17
N GLU A 213 -16.04 21.47 8.74
CA GLU A 213 -16.86 22.41 9.51
C GLU A 213 -16.15 22.88 10.79
N LYS A 214 -15.43 22.00 11.51
CA LYS A 214 -14.59 22.40 12.64
C LYS A 214 -13.49 23.38 12.22
N TYR A 215 -12.86 23.13 11.07
CA TYR A 215 -11.85 24.02 10.49
C TYR A 215 -12.43 25.40 10.14
N LYS A 216 -13.66 25.49 9.64
CA LYS A 216 -14.31 26.78 9.35
C LYS A 216 -14.65 27.58 10.61
N VAL A 217 -15.06 26.91 11.69
CA VAL A 217 -15.45 27.55 12.95
C VAL A 217 -14.22 28.03 13.73
N ASN A 218 -13.19 27.19 13.83
CA ASN A 218 -11.92 27.51 14.49
C ASN A 218 -10.77 27.27 13.51
N PRO A 219 -10.59 28.13 12.50
CA PRO A 219 -9.40 28.05 11.66
C PRO A 219 -8.18 28.23 12.56
N PRO A 220 -7.13 27.39 12.42
CA PRO A 220 -5.93 27.54 13.25
C PRO A 220 -5.40 28.97 13.13
N SER A 221 -5.44 29.74 14.21
CA SER A 221 -4.87 31.08 14.22
C SER A 221 -3.36 30.93 14.37
N ASN A 222 -2.61 31.42 13.38
CA ASN A 222 -1.19 31.63 13.59
C ASN A 222 -0.98 33.06 14.08
N LYS A 223 -0.40 33.16 15.29
CA LYS A 223 0.27 34.39 15.75
C LYS A 223 1.29 34.81 14.70
N ILE A 224 1.28 36.09 14.37
CA ILE A 224 2.27 36.76 13.52
C ILE A 224 3.67 36.39 14.07
N GLY A 225 4.45 35.61 13.31
CA GLY A 225 5.79 35.15 13.70
C GLY A 225 6.08 33.66 13.47
N SER A 226 5.07 32.78 13.33
CA SER A 226 5.30 31.40 12.89
C SER A 226 5.33 31.34 11.35
N GLY A 227 6.44 30.90 10.77
CA GLY A 227 6.66 30.80 9.31
C GLY A 227 5.75 29.80 8.57
N ILE A 228 4.59 29.44 9.13
CA ILE A 228 3.61 28.55 8.51
C ILE A 228 2.51 29.42 7.91
N ILE A 229 2.65 29.72 6.62
CA ILE A 229 1.60 30.33 5.82
C ILE A 229 0.50 29.27 5.65
N ILE A 230 -0.58 29.33 6.44
CA ILE A 230 -1.82 28.61 6.11
C ILE A 230 -2.46 29.38 4.96
N THR A 231 -1.99 29.06 3.75
CA THR A 231 -2.53 29.58 2.50
C THR A 231 -3.95 29.02 2.30
N ALA A 232 -4.79 29.75 1.57
CA ALA A 232 -6.11 29.32 1.06
C ALA A 232 -6.13 27.89 0.44
N THR A 233 -4.94 27.35 0.15
CA THR A 233 -4.64 25.97 -0.25
C THR A 233 -5.22 24.89 0.67
N ARG A 234 -5.32 25.10 2.00
CA ARG A 234 -5.82 24.05 2.91
C ARG A 234 -7.34 23.88 2.85
N GLU A 235 -8.08 24.98 2.75
CA GLU A 235 -9.52 24.96 2.49
C GLU A 235 -9.81 24.33 1.13
N GLN A 236 -9.10 24.76 0.08
CA GLN A 236 -9.25 24.17 -1.24
C GLN A 236 -8.92 22.66 -1.24
N THR A 237 -7.98 22.22 -0.41
CA THR A 237 -7.67 20.79 -0.23
C THR A 237 -8.85 20.02 0.37
N PHE A 238 -9.53 20.56 1.39
CA PHE A 238 -10.74 19.94 1.93
C PHE A 238 -11.86 19.87 0.87
N ILE A 239 -12.11 20.97 0.16
CA ILE A 239 -13.11 21.03 -0.92
C ILE A 239 -12.82 19.97 -1.99
N ASN A 240 -11.56 19.88 -2.43
CA ASN A 240 -11.16 18.91 -3.44
C ASN A 240 -11.35 17.46 -2.94
N LYS A 241 -10.91 17.14 -1.72
CA LYS A 241 -11.07 15.80 -1.14
C LYS A 241 -12.55 15.41 -0.96
N ILE A 242 -13.39 16.35 -0.49
CA ILE A 242 -14.83 16.14 -0.35
C ILE A 242 -15.45 15.86 -1.73
N ARG A 243 -15.11 16.67 -2.74
CA ARG A 243 -15.62 16.52 -4.11
C ARG A 243 -15.22 15.16 -4.70
N GLU A 244 -13.97 14.75 -4.55
CA GLU A 244 -13.46 13.45 -5.00
C GLU A 244 -14.20 12.28 -4.34
N LEU A 245 -14.43 12.35 -3.02
CA LEU A 245 -15.20 11.34 -2.29
C LEU A 245 -16.66 11.30 -2.74
N GLN A 246 -17.31 12.45 -2.95
CA GLN A 246 -18.68 12.52 -3.46
C GLN A 246 -18.83 11.95 -4.87
N VAL A 247 -17.85 12.19 -5.75
CA VAL A 247 -17.82 11.57 -7.08
C VAL A 247 -17.65 10.05 -6.95
N THR A 248 -16.72 9.61 -6.10
CA THR A 248 -16.49 8.17 -5.86
C THR A 248 -17.75 7.47 -5.31
N CYS A 249 -18.43 8.07 -4.33
CA CYS A 249 -19.67 7.52 -3.79
C CYS A 249 -20.77 7.42 -4.86
N ARG A 250 -20.91 8.44 -5.72
CA ARG A 250 -21.86 8.40 -6.85
C ARG A 250 -21.52 7.32 -7.86
N GLU A 251 -20.23 7.16 -8.22
CA GLU A 251 -19.80 6.07 -9.10
C GLU A 251 -20.15 4.70 -8.52
N LEU A 252 -19.92 4.48 -7.21
CA LEU A 252 -20.27 3.22 -6.54
C LEU A 252 -21.79 3.00 -6.46
N GLN A 253 -22.57 4.04 -6.14
CA GLN A 253 -24.04 3.96 -6.15
C GLN A 253 -24.59 3.61 -7.53
N ASN A 254 -24.09 4.24 -8.58
CA ASN A 254 -24.48 3.92 -9.95
C ASN A 254 -24.10 2.49 -10.31
N ALA A 255 -22.89 2.04 -9.92
CA ALA A 255 -22.45 0.67 -10.14
C ALA A 255 -23.37 -0.37 -9.47
N LEU A 256 -23.97 -0.09 -8.32
CA LEU A 256 -24.93 -0.98 -7.65
C LEU A 256 -26.26 -1.15 -8.40
N GLN A 257 -26.61 -0.19 -9.26
CA GLN A 257 -27.83 -0.22 -10.07
C GLN A 257 -27.60 -0.85 -11.45
N MET A 258 -26.36 -1.20 -11.79
CA MET A 258 -26.03 -1.82 -13.07
C MET A 258 -26.07 -3.35 -12.97
N ASP A 259 -26.54 -4.01 -14.03
CA ASP A 259 -26.48 -5.47 -14.16
C ASP A 259 -25.03 -5.98 -14.21
N ASP A 260 -24.16 -5.22 -14.87
CA ASP A 260 -22.72 -5.46 -14.87
C ASP A 260 -21.92 -4.23 -14.39
N PRO A 261 -21.56 -4.19 -13.09
CA PRO A 261 -20.72 -3.15 -12.52
C PRO A 261 -19.32 -3.06 -13.15
N SER A 262 -18.87 -4.11 -13.86
CA SER A 262 -17.55 -4.20 -14.50
C SER A 262 -17.32 -3.11 -15.56
N ILE A 263 -18.39 -2.69 -16.24
CA ILE A 263 -18.35 -1.67 -17.29
C ILE A 263 -17.89 -0.31 -16.71
N LEU A 264 -18.43 0.05 -15.54
CA LEU A 264 -18.16 1.33 -14.90
C LEU A 264 -16.88 1.26 -14.04
N LEU A 265 -16.72 0.20 -13.24
CA LEU A 265 -15.64 0.10 -12.27
C LEU A 265 -14.35 -0.49 -12.86
N LYS A 266 -14.41 -1.23 -13.98
CA LYS A 266 -13.24 -1.79 -14.69
C LYS A 266 -12.25 -2.45 -13.72
N LYS A 267 -11.01 -1.97 -13.68
CA LYS A 267 -9.91 -2.47 -12.83
C LYS A 267 -10.07 -2.13 -11.33
N LYS A 268 -11.09 -1.34 -10.96
CA LYS A 268 -11.42 -1.06 -9.55
C LYS A 268 -12.14 -2.24 -8.90
N LEU A 269 -12.81 -3.09 -9.68
CA LEU A 269 -13.43 -4.32 -9.18
C LEU A 269 -12.39 -5.41 -8.89
N PRO A 270 -12.61 -6.22 -7.85
CA PRO A 270 -11.75 -7.36 -7.55
C PRO A 270 -11.84 -8.39 -8.67
N PHE A 271 -10.70 -8.90 -9.14
CA PHE A 271 -10.62 -10.00 -10.11
C PHE A 271 -11.43 -9.77 -11.41
N ASN A 272 -11.54 -8.52 -11.89
CA ASN A 272 -12.21 -8.24 -13.16
C ASN A 272 -11.28 -8.52 -14.34
N THR A 273 -11.56 -9.57 -15.11
CA THR A 273 -10.78 -9.96 -16.30
C THR A 273 -11.72 -10.29 -17.45
N ALA A 274 -11.31 -9.96 -18.68
CA ALA A 274 -12.10 -10.22 -19.89
C ALA A 274 -12.20 -11.72 -20.24
N TYR A 275 -11.44 -12.59 -19.57
CA TYR A 275 -11.37 -14.02 -19.88
C TYR A 275 -11.40 -14.85 -18.59
N GLN A 276 -12.53 -14.80 -17.89
CA GLN A 276 -12.72 -15.48 -16.60
C GLN A 276 -12.31 -16.98 -16.60
N PRO A 277 -12.62 -17.80 -17.63
CA PRO A 277 -12.32 -19.24 -17.57
C PRO A 277 -10.83 -19.53 -17.46
N GLU A 278 -9.99 -18.93 -18.32
CA GLU A 278 -8.55 -19.20 -18.32
C GLU A 278 -7.86 -18.62 -17.10
N VAL A 279 -8.36 -17.50 -16.57
CA VAL A 279 -7.83 -16.91 -15.34
C VAL A 279 -8.17 -17.81 -14.13
N ILE A 280 -9.36 -18.40 -14.08
CA ILE A 280 -9.74 -19.38 -13.04
C ILE A 280 -8.89 -20.65 -13.18
N LYS A 281 -8.70 -21.19 -14.39
CA LYS A 281 -7.83 -22.35 -14.64
C LYS A 281 -6.40 -22.09 -14.14
N ASN A 282 -5.83 -20.94 -14.49
CA ASN A 282 -4.48 -20.57 -14.05
C ASN A 282 -4.39 -20.28 -12.55
N LEU A 283 -5.46 -19.78 -11.94
CA LEU A 283 -5.55 -19.64 -10.49
C LEU A 283 -5.49 -21.02 -9.82
N LEU A 284 -6.34 -21.96 -10.25
CA LEU A 284 -6.42 -23.31 -9.68
C LEU A 284 -5.12 -24.10 -9.87
N ARG A 285 -4.45 -24.01 -11.04
CA ARG A 285 -3.15 -24.64 -11.30
C ARG A 285 -2.05 -24.22 -10.31
N ARG A 286 -2.14 -23.02 -9.73
CA ARG A 286 -1.14 -22.52 -8.76
C ARG A 286 -1.37 -23.02 -7.35
N HIS A 287 -2.46 -23.75 -7.10
CA HIS A 287 -2.84 -24.29 -5.80
C HIS A 287 -3.03 -25.81 -5.92
N GLU A 288 -1.91 -26.54 -6.01
CA GLU A 288 -1.86 -28.00 -6.27
C GLU A 288 -2.67 -28.81 -5.24
N ASP A 289 -2.59 -28.45 -3.95
CA ASP A 289 -3.33 -29.10 -2.88
C ASP A 289 -4.85 -29.00 -3.06
N LEU A 290 -5.32 -27.86 -3.54
CA LEU A 290 -6.74 -27.62 -3.82
C LEU A 290 -7.16 -28.30 -5.13
N LEU A 291 -6.28 -28.28 -6.14
CA LEU A 291 -6.51 -28.93 -7.41
C LEU A 291 -6.70 -30.45 -7.24
N SER A 292 -5.91 -31.10 -6.39
CA SER A 292 -6.02 -32.54 -6.10
C SER A 292 -7.34 -32.93 -5.41
N GLN A 293 -8.02 -31.98 -4.77
CA GLN A 293 -9.32 -32.20 -4.15
C GLN A 293 -10.48 -32.04 -5.14
N ILE A 294 -10.26 -31.33 -6.23
CA ILE A 294 -11.25 -31.01 -7.27
C ILE A 294 -11.18 -32.01 -8.43
N ILE A 295 -9.97 -32.47 -8.78
CA ILE A 295 -9.72 -33.35 -9.91
C ILE A 295 -9.49 -34.78 -9.42
N GLY A 296 -10.13 -35.75 -10.09
CA GLY A 296 -9.95 -37.17 -9.82
C GLY A 296 -8.53 -37.63 -10.18
N PRO A 297 -8.01 -38.69 -9.55
CA PRO A 297 -6.83 -39.34 -10.08
C PRO A 297 -7.14 -39.86 -11.48
N GLU A 298 -6.24 -39.62 -12.44
CA GLU A 298 -6.23 -40.34 -13.73
C GLU A 298 -6.11 -41.85 -13.51
#